data_AF-K9ALG4-F1
#
_entry.id   AF-K9ALG4-F1
#
_cell.length_a   1.000
_cell.length_b   1.000
_cell.length_c   1.000
_cell.angle_alpha   90.00
_cell.angle_beta   90.00
_cell.angle_gamma   90.00
#
_symmetry.space_group_name_H-M   'P 1'
#
loop_
_entity.id
_entity.type
_entity.pdbx_description
1 polymer ?
#
loop_
_entity_poly.entity_id
_entity_poly.type
_entity_poly.pdbx_seq_one_letter_code
_entity_poly.pdbx_strand_id
1 'polypeptide(L)'
;MIKDNLNFNNTVSENNVFLEELREKLPNYFRSNVYDEEGNLIELGGFDLEKFNNNIKNSQQSLFSSSYTLNFVGKNYAKKQAGEKSTSIIVPNKKINFKNKNENLIFSGDNLEVLRHLQNNYQNRIEYIY
;
A
#
# COMPACT_ATOMS: atom_id res chain seq x y z
N MET A 1 14.80 12.00 -0.06
CA MET A 1 14.01 11.13 0.84
C MET A 1 12.66 11.73 1.23
N ILE A 2 12.57 12.76 2.08
CA ILE A 2 11.25 13.33 2.45
C ILE A 2 10.55 13.99 1.24
N LYS A 3 11.31 14.76 0.44
CA LYS A 3 10.78 15.40 -0.79
C LYS A 3 10.24 14.36 -1.79
N ASP A 4 10.89 13.21 -1.90
CA ASP A 4 10.46 12.13 -2.80
C ASP A 4 9.18 11.46 -2.28
N ASN A 5 9.07 11.26 -0.96
CA ASN A 5 7.83 10.78 -0.34
C ASN A 5 6.68 11.76 -0.52
N LEU A 6 6.91 13.07 -0.40
CA LEU A 6 5.89 14.09 -0.64
C LEU A 6 5.43 14.08 -2.10
N ASN A 7 6.37 13.99 -3.04
CA ASN A 7 6.05 13.88 -4.46
C ASN A 7 5.24 12.61 -4.76
N PHE A 8 5.61 11.48 -4.16
CA PHE A 8 4.84 10.23 -4.26
C PHE A 8 3.43 10.39 -3.66
N ASN A 9 3.29 10.96 -2.48
CA ASN A 9 1.99 11.13 -1.82
C ASN A 9 1.02 11.99 -2.65
N ASN A 10 1.54 12.94 -3.44
CA ASN A 10 0.72 13.74 -4.35
C ASN A 10 0.13 12.92 -5.51
N THR A 11 0.74 11.79 -5.87
CA THR A 11 0.25 10.88 -6.92
C THR A 11 -0.57 9.72 -6.36
N VAL A 12 -0.61 9.54 -5.04
CA VAL A 12 -1.40 8.49 -4.38
C VAL A 12 -2.89 8.76 -4.57
N SER A 13 -3.55 7.81 -5.23
CA SER A 13 -5.00 7.71 -5.30
C SER A 13 -5.49 6.60 -4.37
N GLU A 14 -6.80 6.60 -4.11
CA GLU A 14 -7.47 5.69 -3.18
C GLU A 14 -7.26 4.20 -3.50
N ASN A 15 -7.03 3.85 -4.76
CA ASN A 15 -6.90 2.46 -5.22
C ASN A 15 -5.47 2.11 -5.67
N ASN A 16 -4.49 3.00 -5.52
CA ASN A 16 -3.12 2.74 -6.00
C ASN A 16 -2.51 1.49 -5.34
N VAL A 17 -2.56 1.40 -4.00
CA VAL A 17 -1.99 0.26 -3.26
C VAL A 17 -2.62 -1.06 -3.71
N PHE A 18 -3.93 -1.08 -3.88
CA PHE A 18 -4.66 -2.27 -4.32
C PHE A 18 -4.24 -2.69 -5.74
N LEU A 19 -4.09 -1.73 -6.65
CA LEU A 19 -3.63 -2.02 -8.01
C LEU A 19 -2.17 -2.49 -8.06
N GLU A 20 -1.29 -1.94 -7.21
CA GLU A 20 0.09 -2.40 -7.07
C GLU A 20 0.15 -3.84 -6.54
N GLU A 21 -0.64 -4.15 -5.50
CA GLU A 21 -0.72 -5.50 -4.94
C GLU A 21 -1.27 -6.49 -5.96
N LEU A 22 -2.33 -6.13 -6.70
CA LEU A 22 -2.83 -6.95 -7.80
C LEU A 22 -1.76 -7.18 -8.85
N ARG A 23 -0.96 -6.16 -9.19
CA ARG A 23 0.10 -6.29 -10.20
C ARG A 23 1.24 -7.19 -9.73
N GLU A 24 1.57 -7.17 -8.44
CA GLU A 24 2.55 -8.06 -7.84
C GLU A 24 2.06 -9.52 -7.80
N LYS A 25 0.82 -9.75 -7.36
CA LYS A 25 0.27 -11.11 -7.16
C LYS A 25 -0.27 -11.74 -8.44
N LEU A 26 -0.80 -10.94 -9.36
CA LEU A 26 -1.51 -11.38 -10.56
C LEU A 26 -0.96 -10.69 -11.84
N PRO A 27 0.36 -10.69 -12.10
CA PRO A 27 0.96 -9.95 -13.21
C PRO A 27 0.43 -10.38 -14.58
N ASN A 28 0.08 -11.66 -14.74
CA ASN A 28 -0.44 -12.21 -16.00
C ASN A 28 -1.79 -11.64 -16.41
N TYR A 29 -2.49 -10.94 -15.51
CA TYR A 29 -3.78 -10.32 -15.76
C TYR A 29 -3.67 -8.81 -16.01
N PHE A 30 -2.45 -8.29 -16.21
CA PHE A 30 -2.24 -6.91 -16.65
C PHE A 30 -1.82 -6.89 -18.11
N ARG A 31 -2.26 -5.87 -18.84
CA ARG A 31 -1.81 -5.59 -20.21
C ARG A 31 -0.37 -5.09 -20.19
N SER A 32 0.29 -5.14 -21.33
CA SER A 32 1.62 -4.54 -21.48
C SER A 32 1.55 -3.03 -21.32
N ASN A 33 2.61 -2.44 -20.76
CA ASN A 33 2.79 -0.99 -20.71
C ASN A 33 2.93 -0.42 -22.13
N VAL A 34 2.45 0.80 -22.33
CA VAL A 34 2.57 1.53 -23.59
C VAL A 34 3.70 2.55 -23.46
N TYR A 35 4.65 2.48 -24.38
CA TYR A 35 5.81 3.37 -24.45
C TYR A 35 5.76 4.22 -25.72
N ASP A 36 6.33 5.42 -25.67
CA ASP A 36 6.56 6.23 -26.86
C ASP A 36 7.75 5.71 -27.68
N GLU A 37 8.00 6.33 -28.84
CA GLU A 37 9.13 6.00 -29.72
C GLU A 37 10.51 6.26 -29.05
N GLU A 38 10.53 7.05 -27.98
CA GLU A 38 11.73 7.43 -27.22
C GLU A 38 11.97 6.50 -26.00
N GLY A 39 11.03 5.59 -25.73
CA GLY A 39 11.09 4.64 -24.61
C GLY A 39 10.52 5.16 -23.29
N ASN A 40 9.86 6.31 -23.26
CA ASN A 40 9.17 6.81 -22.08
C ASN A 40 7.80 6.15 -21.92
N LEU A 41 7.43 5.86 -20.68
CA LEU A 41 6.14 5.26 -20.34
C LEU A 41 4.99 6.28 -20.56
N ILE A 42 4.11 5.99 -21.53
CA ILE A 42 2.89 6.77 -21.78
C ILE A 42 1.76 6.30 -20.87
N GLU A 43 1.56 4.99 -20.80
CA GLU A 43 0.43 4.39 -20.10
C GLU A 43 0.84 3.08 -19.42
N LEU A 44 0.46 2.96 -18.14
CA LEU A 44 0.57 1.70 -17.42
C LEU A 44 -0.48 0.72 -17.91
N GLY A 45 -0.07 -0.51 -18.17
CA GLY A 45 -1.00 -1.58 -18.53
C GLY A 45 -2.11 -1.74 -17.50
N GLY A 46 -3.36 -1.63 -17.96
CA GLY A 46 -4.55 -1.82 -17.14
C GLY A 46 -4.80 -3.29 -16.79
N PHE A 47 -5.64 -3.51 -15.77
CA PHE A 47 -6.09 -4.85 -15.39
C PHE A 47 -7.08 -5.42 -16.42
N ASP A 48 -6.80 -6.62 -16.91
CA ASP A 48 -7.61 -7.34 -17.88
C ASP A 48 -8.68 -8.18 -17.19
N LEU A 49 -9.82 -7.53 -16.92
CA LEU A 49 -10.99 -8.17 -16.29
C LEU A 49 -11.54 -9.33 -17.12
N GLU A 50 -11.46 -9.27 -18.45
CA GLU A 50 -11.98 -10.32 -19.32
C GLU A 50 -11.16 -11.59 -19.20
N LYS A 51 -9.83 -11.46 -19.27
CA LYS A 51 -8.90 -12.57 -19.07
C LYS A 51 -9.08 -13.19 -17.68
N PHE A 52 -9.25 -12.36 -16.65
CA PHE A 52 -9.52 -12.82 -15.29
C PHE A 52 -10.84 -13.60 -15.19
N ASN A 53 -11.93 -13.03 -15.69
CA ASN A 53 -13.25 -13.65 -15.66
C ASN A 53 -13.28 -14.97 -16.45
N ASN A 54 -12.62 -15.04 -17.61
CA ASN A 54 -12.57 -16.25 -18.42
C ASN A 54 -11.84 -17.39 -17.69
N ASN A 55 -10.77 -17.09 -16.95
CA ASN A 55 -10.05 -18.09 -16.16
C ASN A 55 -10.84 -18.55 -14.92
N ILE A 56 -11.64 -17.67 -14.30
CA ILE A 56 -12.47 -18.02 -13.14
C ILE A 56 -13.75 -18.75 -13.53
N LYS A 57 -14.38 -18.44 -14.67
CA LYS A 57 -15.61 -19.12 -15.12
C LYS A 57 -15.47 -20.65 -15.20
N ASN A 58 -14.26 -21.15 -15.43
CA ASN A 58 -13.98 -22.59 -15.49
C ASN A 58 -13.88 -23.25 -14.11
N SER A 59 -13.79 -22.51 -13.00
CA SER A 59 -13.52 -23.06 -11.66
C SER A 59 -14.78 -23.52 -10.89
N GLN A 60 -15.95 -23.61 -11.54
CA GLN A 60 -17.25 -23.98 -10.94
C GLN A 60 -17.71 -23.14 -9.73
N GLN A 61 -16.95 -22.12 -9.31
CA GLN A 61 -17.37 -21.19 -8.28
C GLN A 61 -18.24 -20.11 -8.91
N SER A 62 -19.55 -20.18 -8.68
CA SER A 62 -20.43 -19.06 -8.92
C SER A 62 -19.91 -17.86 -8.12
N LEU A 63 -19.50 -16.80 -8.79
CA LEU A 63 -19.22 -15.51 -8.15
C LEU A 63 -20.51 -15.08 -7.44
N PHE A 64 -20.55 -15.23 -6.12
CA PHE A 64 -21.71 -14.86 -5.33
C PHE A 64 -21.99 -13.37 -5.51
N SER A 65 -23.21 -13.02 -5.93
CA SER A 65 -23.63 -11.63 -6.21
C SER A 65 -23.92 -10.82 -4.94
N SER A 66 -23.92 -11.46 -3.76
CA SER A 66 -24.23 -10.79 -2.50
C SER A 66 -22.96 -10.21 -1.85
N SER A 67 -22.47 -9.09 -2.36
CA SER A 67 -21.45 -8.30 -1.66
C SER A 67 -22.12 -7.24 -0.79
N TYR A 68 -22.15 -7.45 0.53
CA TYR A 68 -22.48 -6.38 1.47
C TYR A 68 -21.23 -5.52 1.69
N THR A 69 -21.34 -4.21 1.47
CA THR A 69 -20.23 -3.27 1.67
C THR A 69 -20.65 -2.18 2.64
N LEU A 70 -19.90 -1.99 3.73
CA LEU A 70 -20.08 -0.85 4.63
C LEU A 70 -19.49 0.40 3.96
N ASN A 71 -20.35 1.38 3.65
CA ASN A 71 -19.96 2.67 3.12
C ASN A 71 -20.16 3.75 4.17
N PHE A 72 -19.18 4.64 4.30
CA PHE A 72 -19.20 5.76 5.25
C PHE A 72 -18.48 6.97 4.63
N VAL A 73 -18.84 8.17 5.11
CA VAL A 73 -18.22 9.42 4.66
C VAL A 73 -16.74 9.42 5.01
N GLY A 74 -15.87 9.69 4.03
CA GLY A 74 -14.41 9.69 4.22
C GLY A 74 -13.72 8.34 4.01
N LYS A 75 -14.45 7.26 3.68
CA LYS A 75 -13.86 5.94 3.36
C LYS A 75 -12.74 6.02 2.31
N ASN A 76 -13.01 6.77 1.26
CA ASN A 76 -12.11 7.02 0.14
C ASN A 76 -10.87 7.81 0.57
N TYR A 77 -11.05 8.84 1.40
CA TYR A 77 -9.95 9.59 1.98
C TYR A 77 -9.06 8.73 2.89
N ALA A 78 -9.67 7.85 3.71
CA ALA A 78 -8.95 6.90 4.55
C ALA A 78 -8.12 5.91 3.72
N LYS A 79 -8.66 5.41 2.61
CA LYS A 79 -7.91 4.56 1.66
C LYS A 79 -6.71 5.29 1.07
N LYS A 80 -6.90 6.55 0.64
CA LYS A 80 -5.79 7.37 0.15
C LYS A 80 -4.70 7.52 1.21
N GLN A 81 -5.07 7.90 2.45
CA GLN A 81 -4.11 8.04 3.54
C GLN A 81 -3.36 6.75 3.86
N ALA A 82 -4.01 5.59 3.77
CA ALA A 82 -3.35 4.30 3.99
C ALA A 82 -2.25 4.00 2.95
N GLY A 83 -2.34 4.58 1.74
CA GLY A 83 -1.34 4.42 0.68
C GLY A 83 -0.23 5.45 0.65
N GLU A 84 -0.27 6.46 1.52
CA GLU A 84 0.76 7.49 1.60
C GLU A 84 1.99 7.00 2.38
N LYS A 85 3.16 7.48 1.98
CA LYS A 85 4.44 7.29 2.68
C LYS A 85 4.61 8.30 3.82
N SER A 86 5.48 7.96 4.77
CA SER A 86 5.80 8.82 5.92
C SER A 86 6.33 10.19 5.47
N THR A 87 5.87 11.23 6.13
CA THR A 87 6.33 12.62 5.94
C THR A 87 7.26 13.10 7.06
N SER A 88 7.38 12.31 8.12
CA SER A 88 8.22 12.56 9.28
C SER A 88 9.55 11.78 9.25
N ILE A 89 10.39 11.97 10.28
CA ILE A 89 11.60 11.19 10.54
C ILE A 89 11.62 10.69 11.99
N ILE A 90 12.23 9.52 12.23
CA ILE A 90 12.44 9.00 13.57
C ILE A 90 13.80 9.46 14.09
N VAL A 91 13.83 10.04 15.29
CA VAL A 91 15.06 10.48 15.94
C VAL A 91 15.23 9.76 17.29
N PRO A 92 16.39 9.13 17.56
CA PRO A 92 16.60 8.42 18.82
C PRO A 92 16.72 9.40 20.00
N ASN A 93 16.01 9.12 21.09
CA ASN A 93 16.14 9.87 22.33
C ASN A 93 17.38 9.41 23.12
N LYS A 94 18.51 10.10 22.90
CA LYS A 94 19.80 9.74 23.50
C LYS A 94 19.79 9.72 25.03
N LYS A 95 18.96 10.53 25.72
CA LYS A 95 18.92 10.57 27.19
C LYS A 95 18.35 9.29 27.79
N ILE A 96 17.32 8.72 27.16
CA ILE A 96 16.63 7.52 27.61
C ILE A 96 17.37 6.27 27.10
N ASN A 97 17.82 6.29 25.84
CA ASN A 97 18.43 5.14 25.18
C ASN A 97 19.86 4.83 25.63
N PHE A 98 20.57 5.76 26.30
CA PHE A 98 21.94 5.51 26.78
C PHE A 98 22.01 4.54 27.96
N LYS A 99 20.92 4.39 28.71
CA LYS A 99 20.96 3.64 29.98
C LYS A 99 20.69 2.16 29.81
N ASN A 100 19.93 1.74 28.79
CA ASN A 100 19.45 0.36 28.70
C ASN A 100 19.56 -0.18 27.27
N LYS A 101 20.26 -1.32 27.10
CA LYS A 101 20.04 -2.22 25.95
C LYS A 101 18.74 -2.96 26.21
N ASN A 102 17.63 -2.41 25.71
CA ASN A 102 16.31 -3.02 25.83
C ASN A 102 15.78 -3.30 24.42
N GLU A 103 15.14 -4.46 24.21
CA GLU A 103 14.53 -4.85 22.94
C GLU A 103 13.17 -4.17 22.73
N ASN A 104 12.61 -3.59 23.79
CA ASN A 104 11.35 -2.87 23.75
C ASN A 104 11.52 -1.47 23.16
N LEU A 105 10.67 -1.14 22.18
CA LEU A 105 10.64 0.17 21.51
C LEU A 105 9.46 1.01 22.00
N ILE A 106 9.72 2.29 22.26
CA ILE A 106 8.69 3.28 22.58
C ILE A 106 8.83 4.42 21.58
N PHE A 107 7.71 4.73 20.92
CA PHE A 107 7.62 5.85 19.98
C PHE A 107 6.77 6.96 20.59
N SER A 108 7.06 8.21 20.22
CA SER A 108 6.26 9.37 20.60
C SER A 108 5.94 10.18 19.35
N GLY A 109 4.65 10.43 19.10
CA GLY A 109 4.17 11.11 17.91
C GLY A 109 2.82 10.58 17.43
N ASP A 110 2.47 10.93 16.20
CA ASP A 110 1.31 10.38 15.48
C ASP A 110 1.53 8.88 15.19
N ASN A 111 0.56 8.05 15.56
CA ASN A 111 0.64 6.61 15.40
C ASN A 111 0.66 6.17 13.92
N LEU A 112 -0.05 6.86 13.03
CA LEU A 112 -0.09 6.53 11.61
C LEU A 112 1.27 6.77 10.96
N GLU A 113 1.94 7.87 11.30
CA GLU A 113 3.31 8.15 10.85
C GLU A 113 4.32 7.12 11.38
N VAL A 114 4.21 6.75 12.65
CA VAL A 114 5.05 5.69 13.24
C VAL A 114 4.85 4.37 12.50
N LEU A 115 3.60 3.96 12.25
CA LEU A 115 3.31 2.73 11.53
C LEU A 115 3.84 2.75 10.09
N ARG A 116 3.75 3.89 9.38
CA ARG A 116 4.34 4.06 8.04
C ARG A 116 5.87 3.83 8.04
N HIS A 117 6.57 4.28 9.08
CA HIS A 117 8.01 4.01 9.23
C HIS A 117 8.30 2.53 9.51
N LEU A 118 7.48 1.91 10.36
CA LEU A 118 7.66 0.51 10.75
C LEU A 118 7.32 -0.47 9.63
N GLN A 119 6.39 -0.10 8.73
CA GLN A 119 5.90 -0.96 7.66
C GLN A 119 7.04 -1.61 6.86
N ASN A 120 8.04 -0.85 6.41
CA ASN A 120 9.13 -1.37 5.58
C ASN A 120 9.99 -2.46 6.25
N ASN A 121 10.13 -2.43 7.58
CA ASN A 121 11.05 -3.32 8.30
C ASN A 121 10.32 -4.40 9.13
N TYR A 122 9.08 -4.14 9.51
CA TYR A 122 8.29 -4.98 10.41
C TYR A 122 7.05 -5.59 9.74
N GLN A 123 6.89 -5.44 8.42
CA GLN A 123 5.81 -6.12 7.69
C GLN A 123 5.81 -7.62 7.98
N ASN A 124 4.66 -8.15 8.37
CA ASN A 124 4.45 -9.56 8.74
C ASN A 124 5.35 -10.07 9.89
N ARG A 125 5.84 -9.18 10.76
CA ARG A 125 6.68 -9.54 11.93
C ARG A 125 5.99 -9.39 13.28
N ILE A 126 4.76 -8.89 13.32
CA ILE A 126 4.00 -8.67 14.56
C ILE A 126 3.05 -9.84 14.78
N GLU A 127 3.16 -10.50 15.93
CA GLU A 127 2.32 -11.65 16.29
C GLU A 127 0.96 -11.22 16.85
N TYR A 128 0.93 -10.16 17.67
CA TYR A 128 -0.28 -9.70 18.35
C TYR A 128 -0.33 -8.17 18.43
N ILE A 129 -1.51 -7.60 18.22
CA ILE A 129 -1.83 -6.18 18.38
C ILE A 129 -3.02 -6.09 19.36
N TYR A 130 -2.87 -5.27 20.40
CA TYR A 130 -3.92 -4.97 21.38
C TYR A 130 -4.61 -3.65 21.05
#